data_AF-A0A7C1YE67-F1
#
_entry.id   AF-A0A7C1YE67-F1
#
_cell.length_a   1.000
_cell.length_b   1.000
_cell.length_c   1.000
_cell.angle_alpha   90.00
_cell.angle_beta   90.00
_cell.angle_gamma   90.00
#
_symmetry.space_group_name_H-M   'P 1'
#
loop_
_entity.id
_entity.type
_entity.pdbx_description
1 polymer ?
#
loop_
_entity_poly.entity_id
_entity_poly.type
_entity_poly.pdbx_seq_one_letter_code
_entity_poly.pdbx_strand_id
1 'polypeptide(L)'
;MNRTGVIFCTLSLVVALFFAWGLYPFAAMAPEKLAAWTVAAEPEDLPDINLGEFGTVSVSDLMGYYIENPPVAATPGAAPIRPVRFQGC
;
A
#
# COMPACT_ATOMS: atom_id res chain seq x y z
N MET A 1 13.95 32.08 -30.24
CA MET A 1 13.06 31.05 -29.66
C MET A 1 12.33 30.34 -30.80
N ASN A 2 12.52 29.03 -30.97
CA ASN A 2 11.89 28.29 -32.07
C ASN A 2 10.38 28.16 -31.79
N ARG A 3 9.54 28.95 -32.49
CA ARG A 3 8.09 29.05 -32.23
C ARG A 3 7.40 27.68 -32.25
N THR A 4 7.83 26.81 -33.17
CA THR A 4 7.32 25.45 -33.30
C THR A 4 7.59 24.60 -32.05
N GLY A 5 8.76 24.76 -31.43
CA GLY A 5 9.12 24.03 -30.20
C GLY A 5 8.30 24.48 -29.00
N VAL A 6 8.01 25.78 -28.88
CA VAL A 6 7.17 26.31 -27.80
C VAL A 6 5.74 25.78 -27.94
N ILE A 7 5.18 25.78 -29.15
CA ILE A 7 3.82 25.28 -29.41
C ILE A 7 3.70 23.78 -29.10
N PHE A 8 4.69 22.98 -29.52
CA PHE A 8 4.69 21.55 -29.22
C PHE A 8 4.75 21.30 -27.70
N CYS A 9 5.62 22.03 -27.00
CA CYS A 9 5.82 21.87 -25.57
C CYS A 9 4.59 22.30 -24.75
N THR A 10 3.91 23.38 -25.14
CA THR A 10 2.67 23.79 -24.46
C THR A 10 1.53 22.81 -24.73
N LEU A 11 1.39 22.32 -25.96
CA LEU A 11 0.36 21.32 -26.31
C LEU A 11 0.58 20.01 -25.55
N SER A 12 1.80 19.50 -25.47
CA SER A 12 2.07 18.27 -24.73
C SER A 12 1.77 18.41 -23.23
N LEU A 13 2.08 19.57 -22.64
CA LEU A 13 1.76 19.88 -21.24
C LEU A 13 0.25 19.91 -20.98
N VAL A 14 -0.50 20.54 -21.89
CA VAL A 14 -1.97 20.61 -21.79
C VAL A 14 -2.59 19.22 -21.92
N VAL A 15 -2.11 18.40 -22.85
CA VAL A 15 -2.58 17.02 -23.02
C VAL A 15 -2.27 16.19 -21.77
N ALA A 16 -1.07 16.29 -21.21
CA ALA A 16 -0.71 15.59 -19.98
C ALA A 16 -1.59 16.01 -18.79
N LEU A 17 -1.85 17.31 -18.62
CA LEU A 17 -2.75 17.82 -17.58
C LEU A 17 -4.18 17.34 -17.77
N PHE A 18 -4.65 17.29 -19.01
CA PHE A 18 -5.99 16.79 -19.33
C PHE A 18 -6.15 15.32 -18.95
N PHE A 19 -5.18 14.47 -19.31
CA PHE A 19 -5.19 13.07 -18.91
C PHE A 19 -5.06 12.90 -17.40
N ALA A 20 -4.18 13.67 -16.74
CA ALA A 20 -4.05 13.64 -15.29
C ALA A 20 -5.39 13.99 -14.63
N TRP A 21 -6.07 15.04 -15.07
CA TRP A 21 -7.38 15.45 -14.53
C TRP A 21 -8.46 14.40 -14.78
N GLY A 22 -8.53 13.84 -15.99
CA GLY A 22 -9.55 12.85 -16.35
C GLY A 22 -9.35 11.49 -15.68
N LEU A 23 -8.10 11.09 -15.45
CA LEU A 23 -7.74 9.80 -14.82
C LEU A 23 -7.63 9.91 -13.30
N TYR A 24 -7.44 11.10 -12.74
CA TYR A 24 -7.39 11.32 -11.29
C TYR A 24 -8.58 10.72 -10.52
N PRO A 25 -9.85 10.90 -10.91
CA PRO A 25 -10.96 10.29 -10.17
C PRO A 25 -10.97 8.76 -10.23
N PHE A 26 -10.36 8.15 -11.24
CA PHE A 26 -10.23 6.70 -11.36
C PHE A 26 -9.05 6.15 -10.54
N ALA A 27 -7.99 6.94 -10.37
CA ALA A 27 -6.82 6.57 -9.57
C ALA A 27 -6.94 6.96 -8.09
N ALA A 28 -7.75 7.97 -7.77
CA ALA A 28 -7.93 8.46 -6.41
C ALA A 28 -8.80 7.48 -5.61
N MET A 29 -8.35 7.12 -4.40
CA MET A 29 -9.20 6.40 -3.44
C MET A 29 -10.38 7.28 -3.03
N ALA A 30 -11.57 6.68 -2.93
CA ALA A 30 -12.75 7.38 -2.46
C ALA A 30 -12.49 7.99 -1.06
N PRO A 31 -12.94 9.23 -0.80
CA PRO A 31 -12.69 9.90 0.49
C PRO A 31 -13.29 9.14 1.67
N GLU A 32 -14.36 8.37 1.44
CA GLU A 32 -14.97 7.48 2.43
C GLU A 32 -14.03 6.33 2.83
N LYS A 33 -13.25 5.80 1.89
CA LYS A 33 -12.23 4.78 2.20
C LYS A 33 -11.09 5.39 3.00
N LEU A 34 -10.68 6.63 2.70
CA LEU A 34 -9.65 7.33 3.48
C LEU A 34 -10.11 7.64 4.92
N ALA A 35 -11.38 7.97 5.12
CA ALA A 35 -11.95 8.18 6.45
C ALA A 35 -12.05 6.88 7.26
N ALA A 36 -12.32 5.74 6.59
CA ALA A 36 -12.34 4.43 7.23
C ALA A 36 -10.93 3.91 7.60
N TRP A 37 -9.87 4.41 6.96
CA TRP A 37 -8.49 3.98 7.24
C TRP A 37 -7.93 4.46 8.58
N THR A 38 -8.51 5.50 9.17
CA THR A 38 -8.07 5.99 10.49
C THR A 38 -8.76 5.26 11.65
N VAL A 39 -9.77 4.44 11.36
CA VAL A 39 -10.50 3.64 12.35
C VAL A 39 -9.87 2.25 12.39
N ALA A 40 -9.39 1.84 13.57
CA ALA A 40 -8.91 0.48 13.77
C ALA A 40 -10.07 -0.50 13.57
N ALA A 41 -9.91 -1.43 12.62
CA ALA A 41 -10.87 -2.50 12.41
C ALA A 41 -10.72 -3.56 13.51
N GLU A 42 -11.84 -4.18 13.90
CA GLU A 42 -11.81 -5.31 14.83
C GLU A 42 -11.17 -6.53 14.15
N PRO A 43 -10.38 -7.33 14.87
CA PRO A 43 -9.64 -8.47 14.31
C PRO A 43 -10.53 -9.54 13.65
N GLU A 44 -11.81 -9.59 14.00
CA GLU A 44 -12.82 -10.51 13.45
C GLU A 44 -13.33 -10.07 12.07
N ASP A 45 -13.27 -8.77 11.77
CA ASP A 45 -13.70 -8.19 10.49
C ASP A 45 -12.59 -8.23 9.43
N LEU A 46 -11.37 -8.58 9.84
CA LEU A 46 -10.22 -8.65 8.96
C LEU A 46 -10.13 -10.02 8.27
N PRO A 47 -9.86 -10.05 6.95
CA PRO A 47 -9.72 -11.31 6.23
C PRO A 47 -8.49 -12.08 6.69
N ASP A 48 -8.56 -13.41 6.58
CA ASP A 48 -7.43 -14.29 6.88
C ASP A 48 -6.18 -13.90 6.09
N ILE A 49 -5.04 -13.85 6.79
CA ILE A 49 -3.75 -13.48 6.21
C ILE A 49 -3.08 -14.74 5.67
N ASN A 50 -2.75 -14.73 4.38
CA ASN A 50 -1.98 -15.79 3.76
C ASN A 50 -0.48 -15.57 3.99
N LEU A 51 0.15 -16.45 4.75
CA LEU A 51 1.58 -16.42 5.09
C LEU A 51 2.44 -17.25 4.11
N GLY A 52 1.89 -17.69 2.99
CA GLY A 52 2.56 -18.52 1.99
C GLY A 52 2.72 -19.95 2.48
N GLU A 53 3.97 -20.36 2.75
CA GLU A 53 4.31 -21.73 3.16
C GLU A 53 3.71 -22.13 4.52
N PHE A 54 3.33 -21.15 5.33
CA PHE A 54 2.68 -21.35 6.64
C PHE A 54 1.14 -21.39 6.55
N GLY A 55 0.56 -21.26 5.35
CA GLY A 55 -0.88 -21.31 5.14
C GLY A 55 -1.61 -19.99 5.45
N THR A 56 -2.93 -20.07 5.57
CA THR A 56 -3.83 -18.97 5.94
C THR A 56 -4.09 -18.96 7.43
N VAL A 57 -3.90 -17.82 8.08
CA VAL A 57 -4.06 -17.65 9.53
C VAL A 57 -4.96 -16.44 9.82
N SER A 58 -5.84 -16.56 10.81
CA SER A 58 -6.70 -15.46 11.24
C SER A 58 -5.87 -14.34 11.90
N VAL A 59 -6.37 -13.10 11.84
CA VAL A 59 -5.66 -11.96 12.47
C VAL A 59 -5.63 -12.09 14.00
N SER A 60 -6.68 -12.66 14.59
CA SER A 60 -6.74 -12.95 16.03
C SER A 60 -5.64 -13.91 16.48
N ASP A 61 -5.39 -14.98 15.73
CA ASP A 61 -4.35 -15.96 16.06
C ASP A 61 -2.94 -15.34 15.91
N LEU A 62 -2.75 -14.49 14.89
CA LEU A 62 -1.52 -13.73 14.72
C LEU A 62 -1.26 -12.77 15.88
N MET A 63 -2.28 -12.04 16.33
CA MET A 63 -2.17 -11.17 17.50
C MET A 63 -1.83 -11.98 18.76
N GLY A 64 -2.53 -13.09 19.00
CA GLY A 64 -2.25 -13.98 20.12
C GLY A 64 -0.81 -14.51 20.09
N TYR A 65 -0.33 -14.93 18.92
CA TYR A 65 1.04 -15.38 18.73
C TYR A 65 2.06 -14.29 19.10
N TYR A 66 1.83 -13.04 18.67
CA TYR A 66 2.75 -11.93 18.97
C TYR A 66 2.72 -11.48 20.43
N ILE A 67 1.61 -11.69 21.14
CA ILE A 67 1.54 -11.48 22.59
C ILE A 67 2.42 -12.50 23.32
N GLU A 68 2.36 -13.76 22.91
CA GLU A 68 3.14 -14.86 23.50
C GLU A 68 4.62 -14.86 23.03
N ASN A 69 4.88 -14.36 21.82
CA ASN A 69 6.20 -14.33 21.18
C ASN A 69 6.51 -12.91 20.67
N PRO A 70 6.87 -11.97 21.57
CA PRO A 70 7.19 -10.61 21.15
C PRO A 70 8.37 -10.62 20.17
N PRO A 71 8.36 -9.73 19.15
CA PRO A 71 9.45 -9.67 18.19
C PRO A 71 10.73 -9.23 18.91
N VAL A 72 11.68 -10.17 19.05
CA VAL A 72 12.98 -9.90 19.65
C VAL A 72 13.77 -8.98 18.72
N ALA A 73 14.41 -7.95 19.27
CA ALA A 73 15.33 -7.11 18.51
C ALA A 73 16.38 -7.99 17.82
N ALA A 74 16.68 -7.70 16.55
CA ALA A 74 17.57 -8.51 15.73
C ALA A 74 18.90 -8.78 16.45
N THR A 75 19.07 -10.00 16.95
CA THR A 75 20.30 -10.47 17.62
C THR A 75 21.33 -10.79 16.54
N PRO A 76 22.62 -10.42 16.70
CA PRO A 76 23.66 -10.78 15.73
C PRO A 76 23.73 -12.31 15.58
N GLY A 77 23.52 -12.81 14.36
CA GLY A 77 23.50 -14.25 14.05
C GLY A 77 22.11 -14.88 13.95
N ALA A 78 21.02 -14.13 14.17
CA ALA A 78 19.67 -14.61 13.90
C ALA A 78 19.43 -14.81 12.40
N ALA A 79 18.55 -15.76 12.05
CA ALA A 79 18.14 -16.02 10.68
C ALA A 79 17.68 -14.71 10.00
N PRO A 80 18.05 -14.48 8.72
CA PRO A 80 17.78 -13.22 8.06
C PRO A 80 16.27 -12.95 8.07
N ILE A 81 15.88 -11.81 8.63
CA ILE A 81 14.51 -11.31 8.55
C ILE A 81 14.18 -11.21 7.06
N ARG A 82 13.24 -12.03 6.59
CA ARG A 82 12.81 -12.01 5.20
C ARG A 82 12.32 -10.61 4.89
N PRO A 83 12.84 -9.93 3.84
CA PRO A 83 12.38 -8.60 3.49
C PRO A 83 10.92 -8.70 3.02
N VAL A 84 9.98 -8.43 3.94
CA VAL A 84 8.56 -8.26 3.60
C VAL A 84 8.45 -6.91 2.92
N ARG A 85 8.49 -6.94 1.59
CA ARG A 85 8.06 -5.79 0.78
C ARG A 85 6.55 -5.76 0.96
N PHE A 86 6.03 -4.78 1.68
CA PHE A 86 4.60 -4.46 1.64
C PHE A 86 4.21 -4.41 0.16
N GLN A 87 3.42 -5.38 -0.29
CA GLN A 87 2.80 -5.30 -1.60
C GLN A 87 1.67 -4.28 -1.49
N GLY A 88 2.05 -3.01 -1.45
CA GLY A 88 1.15 -1.91 -1.76
C GLY A 88 0.82 -1.99 -3.25
N CYS A 89 -0.43 -1.70 -3.58
CA CYS A 89 -0.99 -1.69 -4.92
C CYS A 89 -0.08 -1.02 -5.97
#